data_AF-A0A1V4PWQ7-F1
#
_entry.id   AF-A0A1V4PWQ7-F1
#
_cell.length_a   1.000
_cell.length_b   1.000
_cell.length_c   1.000
_cell.angle_alpha   90.00
_cell.angle_beta   90.00
_cell.angle_gamma   90.00
#
_symmetry.space_group_name_H-M   'P 1'
#
loop_
_entity.id
_entity.type
_entity.pdbx_description
1 polymer ?
#
loop_
_entity_poly.entity_id
_entity_poly.type
_entity_poly.pdbx_seq_one_letter_code
_entity_poly.pdbx_strand_id
1 'polypeptide(L)'
;MSRTPDRAAVALLRDAVRRNRGAVAVGSVLLCVYQAAEAAVPVLLGVIIDRAMTSDSWWAPVISIAALGAVITCVSVSWRTAYRGLQRANAGHVRHLRAMLSAKVITARDNDSPLSRDEYVTVIAEDTAQASDIIEVIPVTISSAVGVLAGAVVLTVIDPLLGSVALVSTVLLLAALNLLSRKV
;
A
#
# COMPACT_ATOMS: atom_id res chain seq x y z
N MET A 1 -24.61 -1.13 -25.74
CA MET A 1 -24.09 -2.21 -24.88
C MET A 1 -22.55 -2.16 -24.92
N SER A 2 -21.89 -1.18 -24.31
CA SER A 2 -21.43 -1.10 -22.89
C SER A 2 -20.18 -1.94 -22.53
N ARG A 3 -19.07 -1.75 -23.25
CA ARG A 3 -17.73 -2.30 -22.91
C ARG A 3 -16.62 -1.24 -23.06
N THR A 4 -16.58 -0.23 -22.21
CA THR A 4 -15.44 0.74 -22.16
C THR A 4 -15.12 1.43 -20.81
N PRO A 5 -15.68 1.10 -19.63
CA PRO A 5 -15.17 1.69 -18.37
C PRO A 5 -13.74 1.25 -18.01
N ASP A 6 -13.45 -0.06 -18.08
CA ASP A 6 -12.18 -0.63 -17.60
C ASP A 6 -10.95 -0.13 -18.36
N ARG A 7 -11.06 0.04 -19.69
CA ARG A 7 -9.92 0.50 -20.50
C ARG A 7 -9.56 1.95 -20.21
N ALA A 8 -10.56 2.80 -19.96
CA ALA A 8 -10.34 4.19 -19.59
C ALA A 8 -9.73 4.29 -18.18
N ALA A 9 -10.24 3.51 -17.22
CA ALA A 9 -9.68 3.41 -15.87
C ALA A 9 -8.21 2.93 -15.88
N VAL A 10 -7.91 1.86 -16.64
CA VAL A 10 -6.54 1.33 -16.79
C VAL A 10 -5.60 2.33 -17.47
N ALA A 11 -6.09 3.10 -18.45
CA ALA A 11 -5.30 4.14 -19.10
C ALA A 11 -4.98 5.31 -18.15
N LEU A 12 -5.96 5.77 -17.37
CA LEU A 12 -5.78 6.81 -16.35
C LEU A 12 -4.81 6.36 -15.25
N LEU A 13 -4.96 5.13 -14.76
CA LEU A 13 -4.02 4.48 -13.82
C LEU A 13 -2.59 4.46 -14.38
N ARG A 14 -2.44 4.02 -15.64
CA ARG A 14 -1.14 3.90 -16.30
C ARG A 14 -0.46 5.27 -16.46
N ASP A 15 -1.22 6.32 -16.77
CA ASP A 15 -0.69 7.68 -16.92
C ASP A 15 -0.33 8.32 -15.57
N ALA A 16 -1.15 8.11 -14.53
CA ALA A 16 -0.83 8.54 -13.17
C ALA A 16 0.45 7.86 -12.65
N VAL A 17 0.57 6.54 -12.86
CA VAL A 17 1.78 5.78 -12.52
C VAL A 17 2.98 6.25 -13.33
N ARG A 18 2.81 6.54 -14.63
CA ARG A 18 3.88 7.04 -15.52
C ARG A 18 4.43 8.38 -15.08
N ARG A 19 3.60 9.27 -14.56
CA ARG A 19 4.01 10.60 -14.07
C ARG A 19 4.67 10.52 -12.70
N ASN A 20 4.25 9.59 -11.84
CA ASN A 20 4.77 9.43 -10.48
C ASN A 20 5.70 8.22 -10.27
N ARG A 21 6.34 7.71 -11.33
CA ARG A 21 7.16 6.48 -11.30
C ARG A 21 8.19 6.45 -10.17
N GLY A 22 8.88 7.56 -9.93
CA GLY A 22 9.87 7.65 -8.85
C GLY A 22 9.24 7.49 -7.47
N ALA A 23 8.14 8.18 -7.20
CA ALA A 23 7.43 8.07 -5.93
C ALA A 23 6.79 6.70 -5.73
N VAL A 24 6.22 6.11 -6.79
CA VAL A 24 5.62 4.77 -6.76
C VAL A 24 6.68 3.70 -6.55
N ALA A 25 7.84 3.78 -7.23
CA ALA A 25 8.92 2.83 -7.06
C ALA A 25 9.54 2.92 -5.66
N VAL A 26 9.85 4.12 -5.18
CA VAL A 26 10.40 4.34 -3.83
C VAL A 26 9.40 3.93 -2.75
N GLY A 27 8.11 4.28 -2.91
CA GLY A 27 7.04 3.86 -2.01
C GLY A 27 6.88 2.35 -1.97
N SER A 28 6.90 1.68 -3.13
CA SER A 28 6.82 0.21 -3.21
C SER A 28 8.01 -0.45 -2.51
N VAL A 29 9.24 0.02 -2.77
CA VAL A 29 10.45 -0.52 -2.11
C VAL A 29 10.38 -0.33 -0.59
N LEU A 30 10.03 0.86 -0.11
CA LEU A 30 9.92 1.14 1.32
C LEU A 30 8.83 0.30 1.99
N LEU A 31 7.69 0.10 1.32
CA LEU A 31 6.62 -0.74 1.83
C LEU A 31 7.00 -2.23 1.83
N CYS A 32 7.75 -2.70 0.83
CA CYS A 32 8.32 -4.05 0.84
C CYS A 32 9.32 -4.24 2.00
N VAL A 33 10.17 -3.24 2.27
CA VAL A 33 11.08 -3.26 3.43
C VAL A 33 10.30 -3.30 4.73
N TYR A 34 9.23 -2.49 4.84
CA TYR A 34 8.32 -2.52 5.99
C TYR A 34 7.75 -3.92 6.22
N GLN A 35 7.20 -4.56 5.18
CA GLN A 35 6.61 -5.90 5.29
C GLN A 35 7.66 -6.97 5.64
N ALA A 36 8.85 -6.90 5.04
CA ALA A 36 9.93 -7.82 5.36
C ALA A 36 10.41 -7.66 6.81
N ALA A 37 10.50 -6.42 7.29
CA ALA A 37 10.88 -6.13 8.67
C ALA A 37 9.80 -6.59 9.66
N GLU A 38 8.51 -6.40 9.35
CA GLU A 38 7.39 -6.90 10.14
C GLU A 38 7.40 -8.44 10.21
N ALA A 39 7.60 -9.12 9.07
CA ALA A 39 7.72 -10.58 9.03
C ALA A 39 8.94 -11.12 9.81
N ALA A 40 9.99 -10.30 9.97
CA ALA A 40 11.15 -10.65 10.77
C ALA A 40 10.93 -10.48 12.29
N VAL A 41 9.94 -9.68 12.72
CA VAL A 41 9.66 -9.44 14.15
C VAL A 41 9.39 -10.75 14.92
N PRO A 42 8.47 -11.64 14.48
CA PRO A 42 8.21 -12.90 15.18
C PRO A 42 9.44 -13.81 15.25
N VAL A 43 10.23 -13.86 14.18
CA VAL A 43 11.47 -14.67 14.12
C VAL A 43 12.48 -14.16 15.13
N LEU A 44 12.70 -12.85 15.16
CA LEU A 44 13.57 -12.23 16.16
C LEU A 44 13.06 -12.47 17.57
N LEU A 45 11.75 -12.36 17.79
CA LEU A 45 11.14 -12.68 19.08
C LEU A 45 11.44 -14.12 19.50
N GLY A 46 11.30 -15.09 18.60
CA GLY A 46 11.66 -16.48 18.85
C GLY A 46 13.14 -16.66 19.22
N VAL A 47 14.05 -16.03 18.45
CA VAL A 47 15.50 -16.07 18.71
C VAL A 47 15.87 -15.39 20.05
N ILE A 48 15.20 -14.30 20.39
CA ILE A 48 15.40 -13.58 21.65
C ILE A 48 14.96 -14.44 22.83
N ILE A 49 13.80 -15.09 22.72
CA ILE A 49 13.29 -16.00 23.77
C ILE A 49 14.27 -17.18 23.94
N ASP A 50 14.69 -17.81 22.85
CA ASP A 50 15.62 -18.93 22.89
C ASP A 50 16.96 -18.55 23.55
N ARG A 51 17.52 -17.38 23.18
CA ARG A 51 18.73 -16.85 23.82
C ARG A 51 18.53 -16.47 25.29
N ALA A 52 17.36 -15.94 25.66
CA ALA A 52 17.07 -15.58 27.03
C ALA A 52 16.94 -16.81 27.94
N MET A 53 16.51 -17.95 27.39
CA MET A 53 16.38 -19.21 28.14
C MET A 53 17.70 -19.99 28.24
N THR A 54 18.59 -19.86 27.25
CA THR A 54 19.80 -20.70 27.14
C THR A 54 21.09 -19.99 27.58
N SER A 55 21.10 -18.66 27.67
CA SER A 55 22.32 -17.89 27.89
C SER A 55 22.45 -17.40 29.34
N ASP A 56 23.56 -17.74 29.98
CA ASP A 56 23.93 -17.23 31.32
C ASP A 56 24.56 -15.81 31.26
N SER A 57 24.70 -15.23 30.06
CA SER A 57 25.34 -13.92 29.85
C SER A 57 24.34 -12.76 29.89
N TRP A 58 24.65 -11.73 30.69
CA TRP A 58 23.88 -10.49 30.77
C TRP A 58 23.86 -9.67 29.47
N TRP A 59 24.79 -9.92 28.54
CA TRP A 59 24.83 -9.22 27.24
C TRP A 59 23.79 -9.72 26.25
N ALA A 60 23.34 -10.98 26.37
CA ALA A 60 22.34 -11.57 25.48
C ALA A 60 21.00 -10.78 25.45
N PRO A 61 20.40 -10.40 26.58
CA PRO A 61 19.19 -9.56 26.58
C PRO A 61 19.44 -8.14 26.06
N VAL A 62 20.61 -7.55 26.32
CA VAL A 62 20.93 -6.19 25.81
C VAL A 62 20.98 -6.18 24.28
N ILE A 63 21.69 -7.13 23.67
CA ILE A 63 21.77 -7.27 22.21
C ILE A 63 20.39 -7.55 21.61
N SER A 64 19.59 -8.37 22.28
CA SER A 64 18.22 -8.70 21.88
C SER A 64 17.31 -7.48 21.85
N ILE A 65 17.33 -6.66 22.91
CA ILE A 65 16.57 -5.40 22.99
C ILE A 65 17.04 -4.42 21.92
N ALA A 66 18.36 -4.30 21.71
CA ALA A 66 18.92 -3.44 20.67
C ALA A 66 18.48 -3.88 19.26
N ALA A 67 18.49 -5.18 18.97
CA ALA A 67 18.02 -5.73 17.69
C ALA A 67 16.53 -5.47 17.48
N LEU A 68 15.69 -5.66 18.51
CA LEU A 68 14.27 -5.35 18.46
C LEU A 68 14.02 -3.86 18.20
N GLY A 69 14.75 -2.99 18.91
CA GLY A 69 14.70 -1.54 18.71
C GLY A 69 15.10 -1.14 17.29
N ALA A 70 16.12 -1.78 16.71
CA ALA A 70 16.55 -1.53 15.33
C ALA A 70 15.46 -1.91 14.32
N VAL A 71 14.81 -3.06 14.49
CA VAL A 71 13.71 -3.47 13.60
C VAL A 71 12.50 -2.57 13.73
N ILE A 72 12.06 -2.23 14.96
CA ILE A 72 10.94 -1.31 15.18
C ILE A 72 11.23 0.06 14.56
N THR A 73 12.47 0.55 14.67
CA THR A 73 12.90 1.80 14.06
C THR A 73 12.88 1.71 12.54
N CYS A 74 13.39 0.61 11.97
CA CYS A 74 13.35 0.36 10.53
C CYS A 74 11.90 0.36 10.00
N VAL A 75 10.99 -0.36 10.66
CA VAL A 75 9.55 -0.39 10.37
C VAL A 75 8.96 1.02 10.41
N SER A 76 9.20 1.75 11.50
CA SER A 76 8.66 3.10 11.71
C SER A 76 9.14 4.10 10.67
N VAL A 77 10.44 4.09 10.36
CA VAL A 77 11.04 5.00 9.38
C VAL A 77 10.57 4.66 7.96
N SER A 78 10.53 3.37 7.62
CA SER A 78 10.10 2.90 6.29
C SER A 78 8.65 3.26 6.01
N TRP A 79 7.74 3.00 6.96
CA TRP A 79 6.33 3.37 6.84
C TRP A 79 6.16 4.89 6.73
N ARG A 80 6.77 5.66 7.65
CA ARG A 80 6.67 7.12 7.68
C ARG A 80 7.22 7.78 6.41
N THR A 81 8.32 7.27 5.87
CA THR A 81 8.91 7.81 4.64
C THR A 81 8.12 7.42 3.40
N ALA A 82 7.60 6.18 3.31
CA ALA A 82 6.72 5.75 2.23
C ALA A 82 5.46 6.61 2.16
N TYR A 83 4.75 6.74 3.28
CA TYR A 83 3.49 7.49 3.35
C TYR A 83 3.70 8.98 3.02
N ARG A 84 4.79 9.58 3.50
CA ARG A 84 5.13 10.96 3.14
C ARG A 84 5.51 11.14 1.68
N GLY A 85 6.14 10.14 1.07
CA GLY A 85 6.45 10.15 -0.36
C GLY A 85 5.17 10.13 -1.20
N LEU A 86 4.25 9.21 -0.87
CA LEU A 86 2.95 9.10 -1.52
C LEU A 86 2.12 10.37 -1.35
N GLN A 87 2.02 10.91 -0.13
CA GLN A 87 1.21 12.10 0.13
C GLN A 87 1.74 13.36 -0.57
N ARG A 88 3.07 13.51 -0.73
CA ARG A 88 3.65 14.60 -1.54
C ARG A 88 3.34 14.45 -3.02
N ALA A 89 3.36 13.23 -3.54
CA ALA A 89 3.04 12.93 -4.92
C ALA A 89 1.54 13.13 -5.24
N ASN A 90 0.69 12.94 -4.23
CA ASN A 90 -0.75 13.16 -4.30
C ASN A 90 -1.09 14.67 -4.30
N ALA A 91 -0.46 15.45 -3.42
CA ALA A 91 -0.65 16.91 -3.36
C ALA A 91 -0.30 17.64 -4.68
N GLY A 92 0.63 17.10 -5.46
CA GLY A 92 0.97 17.63 -6.80
C GLY A 92 -0.15 17.45 -7.83
N HIS A 93 -0.86 16.32 -7.79
CA HIS A 93 -1.94 16.00 -8.74
C HIS A 93 -3.18 16.89 -8.52
N VAL A 94 -3.57 17.11 -7.27
CA VAL A 94 -4.72 17.94 -6.91
C VAL A 94 -4.54 19.38 -7.42
N ARG A 95 -3.33 19.94 -7.33
CA ARG A 95 -3.06 21.31 -7.78
C ARG A 95 -3.12 21.47 -9.30
N HIS A 96 -2.67 20.46 -10.04
CA HIS A 96 -2.73 20.47 -11.51
C HIS A 96 -4.16 20.29 -12.03
N LEU A 97 -4.93 19.38 -11.43
CA LEU A 97 -6.35 19.17 -11.74
C LEU A 97 -7.15 20.45 -11.47
N ARG A 98 -6.91 21.11 -10.34
CA ARG A 98 -7.57 22.38 -10.01
C ARG A 98 -7.26 23.48 -11.02
N ALA A 99 -6.01 23.58 -11.49
CA ALA A 99 -5.63 24.57 -12.51
C ALA A 99 -6.26 24.28 -13.89
N MET A 100 -6.31 23.01 -14.30
CA MET A 100 -6.98 22.61 -15.55
C MET A 100 -8.50 22.83 -15.51
N LEU A 101 -9.13 22.55 -14.37
CA LEU A 101 -10.56 22.75 -14.17
C LEU A 101 -10.93 24.24 -14.17
N SER A 102 -10.14 25.08 -13.50
CA SER A 102 -10.30 26.53 -13.58
C SER A 102 -10.20 27.04 -15.02
N ALA A 103 -9.24 26.55 -15.80
CA ALA A 103 -9.08 26.94 -17.21
C ALA A 103 -10.25 26.48 -18.10
N LYS A 104 -10.78 25.27 -17.87
CA LYS A 104 -11.95 24.74 -18.60
C LYS A 104 -13.23 25.50 -18.27
N VAL A 105 -13.47 25.86 -17.01
CA VAL A 105 -14.64 26.63 -16.58
C VAL A 105 -14.64 28.04 -17.19
N ILE A 106 -13.46 28.65 -17.33
CA ILE A 106 -13.32 29.98 -17.97
C ILE A 106 -13.56 29.90 -19.48
N THR A 107 -13.25 28.77 -20.12
CA THR A 107 -13.35 28.60 -21.59
C THR A 107 -14.69 27.97 -22.04
N ALA A 108 -15.47 27.39 -21.12
CA ALA A 108 -16.74 26.73 -21.44
C ALA A 108 -17.85 27.76 -21.77
N ARG A 109 -18.18 27.84 -23.06
CA ARG A 109 -19.31 28.62 -23.59
C ARG A 109 -20.62 27.80 -23.46
N ASP A 110 -21.72 28.49 -23.21
CA ASP A 110 -22.95 28.02 -22.54
C ASP A 110 -23.74 26.85 -23.17
N ASN A 111 -23.30 26.24 -24.28
CA ASN A 111 -24.21 25.47 -25.16
C ASN A 111 -23.85 23.99 -25.42
N ASP A 112 -22.82 23.40 -24.79
CA ASP A 112 -22.33 22.05 -25.18
C ASP A 112 -22.40 20.97 -24.08
N SER A 113 -23.23 21.12 -23.05
CA SER A 113 -23.26 20.18 -21.92
C SER A 113 -24.67 19.87 -21.38
N PRO A 114 -25.03 18.58 -21.17
CA PRO A 114 -26.33 18.18 -20.63
C PRO A 114 -26.44 18.23 -19.08
N LEU A 115 -25.38 18.59 -18.33
CA LEU A 115 -25.49 18.82 -16.89
C LEU A 115 -25.22 20.30 -16.53
N SER A 116 -25.91 20.77 -15.48
CA SER A 116 -25.80 22.13 -14.96
C SER A 116 -24.40 22.38 -14.36
N ARG A 117 -23.88 23.62 -14.47
CA ARG A 117 -22.53 24.03 -14.01
C ARG A 117 -22.22 23.64 -12.55
N ASP A 118 -23.21 23.63 -11.66
CA ASP A 118 -23.04 23.27 -10.25
C ASP A 118 -22.87 21.75 -10.01
N GLU A 119 -23.48 20.93 -10.86
CA GLU A 119 -23.40 19.48 -10.79
C GLU A 119 -22.04 18.99 -11.33
N TYR A 120 -21.50 19.69 -12.34
CA TYR A 120 -20.16 19.46 -12.86
C TYR A 120 -19.04 19.69 -11.85
N VAL A 121 -19.16 20.73 -11.00
CA VAL A 121 -18.13 21.02 -9.98
C VAL A 121 -18.17 19.98 -8.87
N THR A 122 -19.37 19.54 -8.48
CA THR A 122 -19.55 18.57 -7.40
C THR A 122 -19.11 17.17 -7.83
N VAL A 123 -19.55 16.71 -9.01
CA VAL A 123 -19.15 15.40 -9.57
C VAL A 123 -17.65 15.34 -9.85
N ILE A 124 -17.05 16.40 -10.39
CA ILE A 124 -15.60 16.40 -10.63
C ILE A 124 -14.80 16.51 -9.32
N ALA A 125 -15.28 17.25 -8.31
CA ALA A 125 -14.62 17.34 -7.01
C ALA A 125 -14.70 16.00 -6.25
N GLU A 126 -15.82 15.30 -6.34
CA GLU A 126 -16.02 13.98 -5.71
C GLU A 126 -15.21 12.89 -6.43
N ASP A 127 -15.22 12.85 -7.76
CA ASP A 127 -14.39 11.90 -8.54
C ASP A 127 -12.89 12.20 -8.44
N THR A 128 -12.46 13.45 -8.26
CA THR A 128 -11.04 13.78 -8.08
C THR A 128 -10.52 13.43 -6.69
N ALA A 129 -11.37 13.41 -5.66
CA ALA A 129 -11.00 12.89 -4.34
C ALA A 129 -10.85 11.36 -4.37
N GLN A 130 -11.76 10.66 -5.07
CA GLN A 130 -11.70 9.20 -5.23
C GLN A 130 -10.55 8.74 -6.15
N ALA A 131 -10.19 9.52 -7.17
CA ALA A 131 -9.04 9.25 -8.03
C ALA A 131 -7.67 9.46 -7.34
N SER A 132 -7.63 10.18 -6.21
CA SER A 132 -6.40 10.45 -5.46
C SER A 132 -5.88 9.23 -4.68
N ASP A 133 -6.73 8.26 -4.36
CA ASP A 133 -6.35 7.02 -3.64
C ASP A 133 -5.79 5.92 -4.55
N ILE A 134 -6.00 6.05 -5.87
CA ILE A 134 -5.55 5.08 -6.87
C ILE A 134 -4.02 4.90 -6.88
N ILE A 135 -3.27 5.96 -6.57
CA ILE A 135 -1.80 5.94 -6.53
C ILE A 135 -1.29 5.07 -5.38
N GLU A 136 -2.06 4.91 -4.29
CA GLU A 136 -1.67 4.13 -3.11
C GLU A 136 -2.00 2.64 -3.26
N VAL A 137 -3.05 2.30 -4.03
CA VAL A 137 -3.48 0.91 -4.26
C VAL A 137 -2.34 0.03 -4.79
N ILE A 138 -1.55 0.52 -5.76
CA ILE A 138 -0.50 -0.29 -6.39
C ILE A 138 0.66 -0.60 -5.42
N PRO A 139 1.31 0.39 -4.78
CA PRO A 139 2.34 0.13 -3.77
C PRO A 139 1.85 -0.77 -2.63
N VAL A 140 0.63 -0.55 -2.14
CA VAL A 140 0.06 -1.36 -1.05
C VAL A 140 -0.16 -2.78 -1.50
N THR A 141 -0.74 -3.00 -2.68
CA THR A 141 -1.00 -4.36 -3.20
C THR A 141 0.31 -5.14 -3.42
N ILE A 142 1.32 -4.51 -4.02
CA ILE A 142 2.64 -5.13 -4.24
C ILE A 142 3.28 -5.47 -2.89
N SER A 143 3.27 -4.51 -1.96
CA SER A 143 3.81 -4.69 -0.62
C SER A 143 3.14 -5.84 0.12
N SER A 144 1.81 -5.86 0.17
CA SER A 144 1.04 -6.94 0.81
C SER A 144 1.38 -8.31 0.22
N ALA A 145 1.53 -8.43 -1.10
CA ALA A 145 1.95 -9.68 -1.72
C ALA A 145 3.37 -10.10 -1.27
N VAL A 146 4.31 -9.15 -1.20
CA VAL A 146 5.67 -9.41 -0.72
C VAL A 146 5.68 -9.81 0.75
N GLY A 147 4.86 -9.19 1.60
CA GLY A 147 4.73 -9.55 3.02
C GLY A 147 4.21 -10.97 3.22
N VAL A 148 3.15 -11.34 2.49
CA VAL A 148 2.61 -12.71 2.51
C VAL A 148 3.65 -13.73 2.05
N LEU A 149 4.37 -13.44 0.95
CA LEU A 149 5.41 -14.32 0.43
C LEU A 149 6.58 -14.45 1.41
N ALA A 150 7.06 -13.35 1.98
CA ALA A 150 8.14 -13.36 2.95
C ALA A 150 7.78 -14.17 4.19
N GLY A 151 6.59 -13.94 4.76
CA GLY A 151 6.09 -14.71 5.90
C GLY A 151 5.93 -16.20 5.59
N ALA A 152 5.37 -16.53 4.42
CA ALA A 152 5.22 -17.92 3.99
C ALA A 152 6.58 -18.62 3.81
N VAL A 153 7.55 -17.97 3.18
CA VAL A 153 8.92 -18.51 2.99
C VAL A 153 9.58 -18.74 4.34
N VAL A 154 9.54 -17.75 5.24
CA VAL A 154 10.12 -17.85 6.59
C VAL A 154 9.51 -19.03 7.34
N LEU A 155 8.18 -19.14 7.38
CA LEU A 155 7.52 -20.23 8.09
C LEU A 155 7.83 -21.58 7.46
N THR A 156 7.87 -21.67 6.13
CA THR A 156 8.20 -22.93 5.43
C THR A 156 9.65 -23.37 5.69
N VAL A 157 10.58 -22.42 5.83
CA VAL A 157 11.98 -22.71 6.18
C VAL A 157 12.11 -23.18 7.63
N ILE A 158 11.28 -22.65 8.55
CA ILE A 158 11.24 -23.10 9.96
C ILE A 158 10.62 -24.50 10.05
N ASP A 159 9.42 -24.66 9.53
CA ASP A 159 8.69 -25.93 9.46
C ASP A 159 7.73 -25.91 8.26
N PRO A 160 7.84 -26.86 7.31
CA PRO A 160 6.97 -26.94 6.14
C PRO A 160 5.47 -26.99 6.51
N LEU A 161 5.11 -27.61 7.63
CA LEU A 161 3.73 -27.66 8.13
C LEU A 161 3.25 -26.26 8.53
N LEU A 162 4.05 -25.50 9.29
CA LEU A 162 3.70 -24.12 9.67
C LEU A 162 3.50 -23.24 8.44
N GLY A 163 4.39 -23.36 7.44
CA GLY A 163 4.26 -22.66 6.17
C GLY A 163 2.97 -23.00 5.43
N SER A 164 2.62 -24.29 5.34
CA SER A 164 1.40 -24.75 4.67
C SER A 164 0.12 -24.27 5.38
N VAL A 165 0.08 -24.34 6.71
CA VAL A 165 -1.06 -23.88 7.52
C VAL A 165 -1.26 -22.38 7.36
N ALA A 166 -0.19 -21.59 7.37
CA ALA A 166 -0.25 -20.16 7.16
C ALA A 166 -0.80 -19.81 5.77
N LEU A 167 -0.28 -20.44 4.71
CA LEU A 167 -0.75 -20.23 3.34
C LEU A 167 -2.24 -20.58 3.18
N VAL A 168 -2.66 -21.75 3.68
CA VAL A 168 -4.07 -22.17 3.62
C VAL A 168 -4.95 -21.18 4.38
N SER A 169 -4.53 -20.75 5.58
CA SER A 169 -5.27 -19.77 6.38
C SER A 169 -5.42 -18.43 5.65
N THR A 170 -4.35 -17.91 5.04
CA THR A 170 -4.39 -16.67 4.25
C THR A 170 -5.36 -16.78 3.08
N VAL A 171 -5.31 -17.87 2.31
CA VAL A 171 -6.20 -18.10 1.17
C VAL A 171 -7.66 -18.17 1.62
N LEU A 172 -7.95 -18.89 2.71
CA LEU A 172 -9.29 -19.00 3.26
C LEU A 172 -9.83 -17.66 3.74
N LEU A 173 -9.01 -16.86 4.44
CA LEU A 173 -9.37 -15.51 4.89
C LEU A 173 -9.69 -14.59 3.71
N LEU A 174 -8.84 -14.56 2.68
CA LEU A 174 -9.07 -13.75 1.48
C LEU A 174 -10.32 -14.18 0.72
N ALA A 175 -10.56 -15.49 0.62
CA ALA A 175 -11.77 -16.02 0.00
C ALA A 175 -13.02 -15.62 0.78
N ALA A 176 -13.01 -15.73 2.12
CA ALA A 176 -14.09 -15.29 2.98
C ALA A 176 -14.36 -13.79 2.83
N LEU A 177 -13.31 -12.96 2.87
CA LEU A 177 -13.43 -11.51 2.70
C LEU A 177 -14.01 -11.13 1.35
N ASN A 178 -13.58 -11.79 0.27
CA ASN A 178 -14.11 -11.57 -1.08
C ASN A 178 -15.58 -12.00 -1.21
N LEU A 179 -16.00 -13.05 -0.51
CA LEU A 179 -17.41 -13.47 -0.46
C LEU A 179 -18.27 -12.47 0.31
N LEU A 180 -17.74 -11.92 1.40
CA LEU A 180 -18.39 -10.87 2.19
C LEU A 180 -18.50 -9.55 1.42
N SER A 181 -17.44 -9.13 0.72
CA SER A 181 -17.45 -7.87 -0.04
C SER A 181 -18.41 -7.89 -1.22
N ARG A 182 -18.63 -9.06 -1.84
CA ARG A 182 -19.62 -9.22 -2.93
C ARG A 182 -21.08 -9.13 -2.46
N LYS A 183 -21.32 -9.26 -1.16
CA LYS A 183 -22.67 -9.22 -0.58
C LYS A 183 -23.13 -7.82 -0.18
N VAL A 184 -22.21 -6.84 -0.17
CA VAL A 184 -22.49 -5.42 0.10
C VAL A 184 -22.61 -4.70 -1.23
#